data_AF-A0A844SM89-F1
#
_entry.id   AF-A0A844SM89-F1
#
_cell.length_a   1.000
_cell.length_b   1.000
_cell.length_c   1.000
_cell.angle_alpha   90.00
_cell.angle_beta   90.00
_cell.angle_gamma   90.00
#
_symmetry.space_group_name_H-M   'P 1'
#
loop_
_entity.id
_entity.type
_entity.pdbx_description
1 polymer ?
#
loop_
_entity_poly.entity_id
_entity_poly.type
_entity_poly.pdbx_seq_one_letter_code
_entity_poly.pdbx_strand_id
1 'polypeptide(L)'
;MTANSLKRVPQPQTRGQLQQKYIAGVVYDLIAEQGIENLTMRQVADVAKVSLGTITYHFRSKEALIAAALESGYELPDDWDQYKGSPAAQLRRIALSYALQSPKERWWRFWINYVAMSTRDPEIQAIQTKRFDRQRRFWIKLFTEGKELGEIRDDIPIEETVDRMLVEVHGHIILQLVKPSPRMRMNAREAINRMIDETLVKP
;
A
#
# COMPACT_ATOMS: atom_id res chain seq x y z
N MET A 1 31.98 7.29 17.46
CA MET A 1 32.11 5.81 17.44
C MET A 1 30.93 5.25 16.64
N THR A 2 31.19 4.82 15.41
CA THR A 2 30.17 4.42 14.42
C THR A 2 29.89 2.92 14.54
N ALA A 3 28.72 2.55 15.06
CA ALA A 3 28.25 1.17 15.07
C ALA A 3 27.71 0.79 13.69
N ASN A 4 28.48 -0.08 13.06
CA ASN A 4 28.29 -0.84 11.82
C ASN A 4 26.83 -1.28 11.53
N SER A 5 26.18 -0.63 10.56
CA SER A 5 24.91 -1.08 9.98
C SER A 5 25.16 -2.25 9.02
N LEU A 6 25.23 -3.46 9.57
CA LEU A 6 25.24 -4.69 8.77
C LEU A 6 23.91 -4.81 8.03
N LYS A 7 23.90 -4.46 6.74
CA LYS A 7 22.81 -4.78 5.81
C LYS A 7 22.56 -6.28 5.89
N ARG A 8 21.38 -6.68 6.37
CA ARG A 8 20.95 -8.09 6.32
C ARG A 8 20.93 -8.52 4.85
N VAL A 9 21.81 -9.44 4.49
CA VAL A 9 21.73 -10.14 3.20
C VAL A 9 20.44 -10.97 3.22
N PRO A 10 19.51 -10.79 2.26
CA PRO A 10 18.29 -11.61 2.21
C PRO A 10 18.68 -13.09 2.07
N GLN A 11 18.20 -13.94 2.98
CA GLN A 11 18.43 -15.38 2.85
C GLN A 11 17.73 -15.91 1.59
N PRO A 12 18.34 -16.89 0.88
CA PRO A 12 17.72 -17.49 -0.30
C PRO A 12 16.37 -18.13 0.06
N GLN A 13 15.32 -17.71 -0.64
CA GLN A 13 13.96 -18.20 -0.41
C GLN A 13 13.84 -19.67 -0.81
N THR A 14 13.15 -20.46 0.01
CA THR A 14 12.87 -21.86 -0.32
C THR A 14 11.89 -21.96 -1.49
N ARG A 15 11.89 -23.09 -2.19
CA ARG A 15 10.92 -23.38 -3.26
C ARG A 15 9.47 -23.21 -2.79
N GLY A 16 9.17 -23.60 -1.55
CA GLY A 16 7.86 -23.42 -0.94
C GLY A 16 7.48 -21.95 -0.73
N GLN A 17 8.43 -21.11 -0.31
CA GLN A 17 8.22 -19.66 -0.15
C GLN A 17 7.98 -18.96 -1.50
N LEU A 18 8.75 -19.33 -2.53
CA LEU A 18 8.56 -18.80 -3.89
C LEU A 18 7.17 -19.18 -4.44
N GLN A 19 6.75 -20.43 -4.23
CA GLN A 19 5.44 -20.90 -4.64
C GLN A 19 4.30 -20.20 -3.88
N GLN A 20 4.45 -20.02 -2.56
CA GLN A 20 3.51 -19.27 -1.75
C GLN A 20 3.36 -17.82 -2.24
N LYS A 21 4.48 -17.13 -2.52
CA LYS A 21 4.48 -15.76 -3.06
C LYS A 21 3.80 -15.68 -4.43
N TYR A 22 4.06 -16.64 -5.30
CA TYR A 22 3.40 -16.73 -6.60
C TYR A 22 1.89 -16.89 -6.46
N ILE A 23 1.42 -17.82 -5.62
CA ILE A 23 0.00 -18.03 -5.37
C ILE A 23 -0.64 -16.76 -4.79
N ALA A 24 0.03 -16.09 -3.86
CA ALA A 24 -0.46 -14.84 -3.28
C ALA A 24 -0.62 -13.73 -4.35
N GLY A 25 0.31 -13.63 -5.30
CA GLY A 25 0.19 -12.74 -6.45
C GLY A 25 -1.00 -13.07 -7.37
N VAL A 26 -1.28 -14.35 -7.59
CA VAL A 26 -2.48 -14.80 -8.34
C VAL A 26 -3.76 -14.39 -7.62
N VAL A 27 -3.82 -14.58 -6.30
CA VAL A 27 -4.98 -14.17 -5.49
C VAL A 27 -5.17 -12.66 -5.54
N TYR A 28 -4.08 -11.90 -5.46
CA TYR A 28 -4.10 -10.45 -5.57
C TYR A 28 -4.73 -9.99 -6.90
N ASP A 29 -4.31 -10.59 -8.02
CA ASP A 29 -4.85 -10.29 -9.35
C ASP A 29 -6.35 -10.63 -9.44
N LEU A 30 -6.74 -11.81 -8.93
CA LEU A 30 -8.14 -12.23 -8.91
C LEU A 30 -9.03 -11.29 -8.10
N ILE A 31 -8.56 -10.86 -6.92
CA ILE A 31 -9.29 -9.90 -6.08
C ILE A 31 -9.39 -8.54 -6.77
N ALA A 32 -8.29 -8.06 -7.37
CA ALA A 32 -8.29 -6.80 -8.10
C ALA A 32 -9.29 -6.79 -9.26
N GLU A 33 -9.49 -7.94 -9.91
CA GLU A 33 -10.34 -8.06 -11.10
C GLU A 33 -11.81 -8.37 -10.79
N GLN A 34 -12.07 -9.30 -9.87
CA GLN A 34 -13.37 -9.96 -9.69
C GLN A 34 -13.99 -9.73 -8.31
N GLY A 35 -13.28 -9.05 -7.41
CA GLY A 35 -13.66 -8.87 -6.02
C GLY A 35 -13.42 -10.11 -5.16
N ILE A 36 -13.52 -9.93 -3.84
CA ILE A 36 -13.20 -10.99 -2.88
C ILE A 36 -14.34 -12.01 -2.74
N GLU A 37 -15.58 -11.59 -2.95
CA GLU A 37 -16.75 -12.46 -2.71
C GLU A 37 -16.72 -13.72 -3.58
N ASN A 38 -16.33 -13.59 -4.85
CA ASN A 38 -16.28 -14.69 -5.80
C ASN A 38 -15.03 -15.57 -5.69
N LEU A 39 -14.05 -15.19 -4.87
CA LEU A 39 -12.79 -15.92 -4.76
C LEU A 39 -13.00 -17.30 -4.11
N THR A 40 -12.54 -18.35 -4.78
CA THR A 40 -12.52 -19.73 -4.24
C THR A 40 -11.14 -20.36 -4.32
N MET A 41 -10.83 -21.28 -3.40
CA MET A 41 -9.57 -22.04 -3.38
C MET A 41 -9.34 -22.79 -4.71
N ARG A 42 -10.40 -23.34 -5.30
CA ARG A 42 -10.35 -24.06 -6.58
C ARG A 42 -10.00 -23.15 -7.74
N GLN A 43 -10.66 -22.00 -7.84
CA GLN A 43 -10.35 -21.00 -8.87
C GLN A 43 -8.89 -20.53 -8.78
N VAL A 44 -8.39 -20.29 -7.56
CA VAL A 44 -6.99 -19.93 -7.34
C VAL A 44 -6.06 -21.04 -7.82
N ALA A 45 -6.36 -22.31 -7.51
CA ALA A 45 -5.60 -23.47 -7.96
C ALA A 45 -5.54 -23.53 -9.50
N ASP A 46 -6.68 -23.36 -10.16
CA ASP A 46 -6.81 -23.41 -11.62
C ASP A 46 -5.98 -22.31 -12.30
N VAL A 47 -6.07 -21.07 -11.79
CA VAL A 47 -5.33 -19.92 -12.35
C VAL A 47 -3.84 -20.00 -12.05
N ALA A 48 -3.46 -20.43 -10.85
CA ALA A 48 -2.07 -20.65 -10.46
C ALA A 48 -1.48 -21.94 -11.07
N LYS A 49 -2.27 -22.76 -11.78
CA LYS A 49 -1.87 -24.04 -12.39
C LYS A 49 -1.21 -24.98 -11.38
N VAL A 50 -1.79 -25.07 -10.18
CA VAL A 50 -1.36 -25.98 -9.11
C VAL A 50 -2.53 -26.85 -8.64
N SER A 51 -2.25 -27.92 -7.90
CA SER A 51 -3.32 -28.74 -7.35
C SER A 51 -4.06 -28.03 -6.21
N LEU A 52 -5.33 -28.37 -5.98
CA LEU A 52 -6.06 -27.89 -4.80
C LEU A 52 -5.34 -28.28 -3.50
N GLY A 53 -4.71 -29.47 -3.46
CA GLY A 53 -3.90 -29.92 -2.33
C GLY A 53 -2.69 -29.01 -2.05
N THR A 54 -2.09 -28.43 -3.09
CA THR A 54 -1.01 -27.45 -2.96
C THR A 54 -1.52 -26.15 -2.33
N ILE A 55 -2.69 -25.67 -2.76
CA ILE A 55 -3.31 -24.47 -2.17
C ILE A 55 -3.64 -24.72 -0.70
N THR A 56 -4.30 -25.84 -0.36
CA THR A 56 -4.70 -26.12 1.03
C THR A 56 -3.51 -26.44 1.95
N TYR A 57 -2.40 -26.94 1.41
CA TYR A 57 -1.15 -27.11 2.15
C TYR A 57 -0.55 -25.77 2.57
N HIS A 58 -0.52 -24.78 1.66
CA HIS A 58 0.05 -23.47 1.93
C HIS A 58 -0.92 -22.52 2.65
N PHE A 59 -2.22 -22.64 2.40
CA PHE A 59 -3.24 -21.73 2.89
C PHE A 59 -4.43 -22.52 3.44
N ARG A 60 -4.60 -22.45 4.76
CA ARG A 60 -5.60 -23.27 5.48
C ARG A 60 -7.04 -22.79 5.28
N SER A 61 -7.24 -21.56 4.83
CA SER A 61 -8.56 -20.98 4.58
C SER A 61 -8.52 -19.91 3.49
N LYS A 62 -9.70 -19.45 3.07
CA LYS A 62 -9.85 -18.33 2.12
C LYS A 62 -9.30 -17.04 2.73
N GLU A 63 -9.50 -16.84 4.02
CA GLU A 63 -9.02 -15.69 4.79
C GLU A 63 -7.49 -15.70 4.85
N ALA A 64 -6.87 -16.87 5.02
CA ALA A 64 -5.42 -17.03 4.96
C ALA A 64 -4.85 -16.72 3.55
N LEU A 65 -5.56 -17.08 2.47
CA LEU A 65 -5.19 -16.66 1.12
C LEU A 65 -5.27 -15.14 0.95
N ILE A 66 -6.36 -14.53 1.44
CA ILE A 66 -6.56 -13.09 1.36
C ILE A 66 -5.49 -12.36 2.17
N ALA A 67 -5.19 -12.81 3.39
CA ALA A 67 -4.11 -12.29 4.22
C ALA A 67 -2.75 -12.38 3.54
N ALA A 68 -2.44 -13.51 2.89
CA ALA A 68 -1.20 -13.65 2.15
C ALA A 68 -1.15 -12.79 0.88
N ALA A 69 -2.27 -12.67 0.16
CA ALA A 69 -2.38 -11.76 -0.99
C ALA A 69 -2.19 -10.31 -0.55
N LEU A 70 -2.81 -9.96 0.58
CA LEU A 70 -2.64 -8.70 1.26
C LEU A 70 -1.17 -8.49 1.61
N GLU A 71 -0.43 -9.45 2.13
CA GLU A 71 1.01 -9.32 2.40
C GLU A 71 1.84 -9.23 1.12
N SER A 72 1.48 -9.95 0.06
CA SER A 72 2.25 -9.98 -1.20
C SER A 72 2.08 -8.73 -2.06
N GLY A 73 0.86 -8.20 -2.17
CA GLY A 73 0.60 -6.91 -2.83
C GLY A 73 1.08 -5.74 -1.97
N TYR A 74 1.16 -5.97 -0.66
CA TYR A 74 1.71 -5.07 0.32
C TYR A 74 3.14 -5.49 0.68
N GLU A 75 4.01 -5.56 -0.33
CA GLU A 75 5.38 -5.14 -0.11
C GLU A 75 5.36 -3.61 0.12
N LEU A 76 4.71 -3.16 1.21
CA LEU A 76 5.21 -1.99 1.89
C LEU A 76 6.60 -2.42 2.31
N PRO A 77 7.68 -1.97 1.63
CA PRO A 77 9.00 -2.47 1.92
C PRO A 77 9.21 -2.44 3.44
N ASP A 78 9.68 -3.56 3.97
CA ASP A 78 10.02 -3.64 5.40
C ASP A 78 10.99 -2.49 5.76
N ASP A 79 11.80 -2.08 4.78
CA ASP A 79 12.58 -0.86 4.74
C ASP A 79 12.10 0.11 3.64
N TRP A 80 11.25 1.08 4.00
CA TRP A 80 11.00 2.26 3.17
C TRP A 80 12.28 3.08 2.87
N ASP A 81 13.43 2.69 3.45
CA ASP A 81 14.77 3.16 3.05
C ASP A 81 15.10 2.90 1.57
N GLN A 82 14.31 2.09 0.85
CA GLN A 82 14.41 2.04 -0.61
C GLN A 82 14.08 3.39 -1.28
N TYR A 83 13.29 4.22 -0.60
CA TYR A 83 12.99 5.58 -1.04
C TYR A 83 14.14 6.50 -0.65
N LYS A 84 15.19 6.46 -1.46
CA LYS A 84 16.35 7.36 -1.33
C LYS A 84 15.91 8.81 -1.49
N GLY A 85 16.48 9.69 -0.67
CA GLY A 85 16.27 11.12 -0.73
C GLY A 85 15.88 11.70 0.63
N SER A 86 15.65 13.00 0.66
CA SER A 86 15.25 13.70 1.87
C SER A 86 13.80 13.39 2.28
N PRO A 87 13.40 13.62 3.54
CA PRO A 87 12.06 13.34 4.02
C PRO A 87 10.95 13.97 3.15
N ALA A 88 11.12 15.24 2.73
CA ALA A 88 10.16 15.90 1.84
C ALA A 88 10.05 15.22 0.47
N ALA A 89 11.18 14.78 -0.11
CA ALA A 89 11.20 14.06 -1.38
C ALA A 89 10.53 12.68 -1.27
N GLN A 90 10.74 11.98 -0.16
CA GLN A 90 10.09 10.70 0.13
C GLN A 90 8.58 10.88 0.29
N LEU A 91 8.15 11.87 1.09
CA LEU A 91 6.74 12.20 1.29
C LEU A 91 6.05 12.47 -0.05
N ARG A 92 6.65 13.33 -0.89
CA ARG A 92 6.09 13.65 -2.21
C ARG A 92 5.91 12.42 -3.07
N ARG A 93 6.92 11.56 -3.15
CA ARG A 93 6.87 10.36 -3.97
C ARG A 93 5.78 9.40 -3.52
N ILE A 94 5.64 9.22 -2.20
CA ILE A 94 4.64 8.33 -1.62
C ILE A 94 3.24 8.90 -1.83
N ALA A 95 3.02 10.18 -1.53
CA ALA A 95 1.71 10.79 -1.78
C ALA A 95 1.34 10.73 -3.27
N LEU A 96 2.30 10.94 -4.19
CA LEU A 96 2.05 10.82 -5.62
C LEU A 96 1.71 9.41 -6.11
N SER A 97 2.00 8.34 -5.35
CA SER A 97 1.56 6.99 -5.72
C SER A 97 0.05 6.78 -5.62
N TYR A 98 -0.68 7.74 -5.02
CA TYR A 98 -2.14 7.75 -4.92
C TYR A 98 -2.79 8.40 -6.17
N ALA A 99 -2.01 9.09 -7.00
CA ALA A 99 -2.43 9.48 -8.34
C ALA A 99 -2.22 8.30 -9.29
N LEU A 100 -3.33 7.70 -9.74
CA LEU A 100 -3.30 6.50 -10.57
C LEU A 100 -2.51 6.77 -11.85
N GLN A 101 -1.80 5.75 -12.33
CA GLN A 101 -1.16 5.78 -13.64
C GLN A 101 -2.14 5.35 -14.74
N SER A 102 -3.04 4.42 -14.40
CA SER A 102 -4.05 3.90 -15.31
C SER A 102 -5.32 3.53 -14.53
N PRO A 103 -6.49 3.45 -15.20
CA PRO A 103 -7.71 3.00 -14.54
C PRO A 103 -7.69 1.51 -14.17
N LYS A 104 -6.71 0.75 -14.69
CA LYS A 104 -6.53 -0.68 -14.44
C LYS A 104 -5.48 -0.95 -13.37
N GLU A 105 -5.08 0.06 -12.61
CA GLU A 105 -4.06 -0.09 -11.58
C GLU A 105 -4.52 -1.09 -10.50
N ARG A 106 -3.89 -2.26 -10.52
CA ARG A 106 -4.34 -3.44 -9.77
C ARG A 106 -4.33 -3.19 -8.26
N TRP A 107 -3.36 -2.40 -7.78
CA TRP A 107 -3.21 -2.10 -6.36
C TRP A 107 -4.41 -1.38 -5.77
N TRP A 108 -4.84 -0.27 -6.38
CA TRP A 108 -5.96 0.50 -5.87
C TRP A 108 -7.31 -0.21 -6.07
N ARG A 109 -7.43 -1.04 -7.11
CA ARG A 109 -8.60 -1.93 -7.29
C ARG A 109 -8.64 -3.04 -6.24
N PHE A 110 -7.49 -3.62 -5.90
CA PHE A 110 -7.39 -4.58 -4.82
C PHE A 110 -7.75 -3.92 -3.48
N TRP A 111 -7.16 -2.75 -3.19
CA TRP A 111 -7.39 -2.00 -1.96
C TRP A 111 -8.87 -1.69 -1.72
N ILE A 112 -9.62 -1.22 -2.74
CA ILE A 112 -11.03 -0.89 -2.55
C ILE A 112 -11.89 -2.14 -2.25
N ASN A 113 -11.60 -3.28 -2.88
CA ASN A 113 -12.28 -4.54 -2.60
C ASN A 113 -11.95 -5.05 -1.20
N TYR A 114 -10.70 -4.88 -0.77
CA TYR A 114 -10.25 -5.22 0.58
C TYR A 114 -10.91 -4.35 1.66
N VAL A 115 -10.97 -3.03 1.47
CA VAL A 115 -11.64 -2.12 2.40
C VAL A 115 -13.12 -2.48 2.51
N ALA A 116 -13.81 -2.76 1.40
CA ALA A 116 -15.20 -3.20 1.42
C ALA A 116 -15.39 -4.47 2.28
N MET A 117 -14.53 -5.48 2.15
CA MET A 117 -14.60 -6.69 2.98
C MET A 117 -14.37 -6.40 4.48
N SER A 118 -13.43 -5.51 4.80
CA SER A 118 -13.11 -5.16 6.20
C SER A 118 -14.31 -4.58 6.98
N THR A 119 -15.35 -4.12 6.29
CA THR A 119 -16.58 -3.63 6.94
C THR A 119 -17.46 -4.73 7.52
N ARG A 120 -17.19 -6.00 7.17
CA ARG A 120 -18.01 -7.18 7.53
C ARG A 120 -17.20 -8.32 8.16
N ASP A 121 -15.88 -8.25 8.11
CA ASP A 121 -14.96 -9.27 8.64
C ASP A 121 -14.03 -8.65 9.71
N PRO A 122 -14.17 -9.03 11.00
CA PRO A 122 -13.37 -8.50 12.09
C PRO A 122 -11.86 -8.79 11.98
N GLU A 123 -11.45 -9.92 11.42
CA GLU A 123 -10.03 -10.27 11.28
C GLU A 123 -9.37 -9.39 10.23
N ILE A 124 -10.05 -9.20 9.10
CA ILE A 124 -9.62 -8.31 8.01
C ILE A 124 -9.63 -6.85 8.46
N GLN A 125 -10.61 -6.44 9.27
CA GLN A 125 -10.66 -5.12 9.91
C GLN A 125 -9.45 -4.86 10.81
N ALA A 126 -9.05 -5.84 11.62
CA ALA A 126 -7.89 -5.71 12.49
C ALA A 126 -6.59 -5.55 11.68
N ILE A 127 -6.47 -6.26 10.55
CA ILE A 127 -5.35 -6.10 9.61
C ILE A 127 -5.36 -4.69 9.00
N GLN A 128 -6.53 -4.19 8.57
CA GLN A 128 -6.66 -2.86 7.94
C GLN A 128 -6.29 -1.75 8.93
N THR A 129 -6.71 -1.88 10.19
CA THR A 129 -6.39 -0.94 11.25
C THR A 129 -4.89 -0.86 11.49
N LYS A 130 -4.23 -2.01 11.71
CA LYS A 130 -2.77 -2.08 11.91
C LYS A 130 -1.99 -1.47 10.74
N ARG A 131 -2.49 -1.67 9.51
CA ARG A 131 -1.91 -1.11 8.28
C ARG A 131 -2.03 0.40 8.21
N PHE A 132 -3.23 0.92 8.45
CA PHE A 132 -3.48 2.36 8.51
C PHE A 132 -2.60 3.03 9.58
N ASP A 133 -2.50 2.44 10.76
CA ASP A 133 -1.65 2.97 11.84
C ASP A 133 -0.16 3.01 11.46
N ARG A 134 0.34 1.98 10.75
CA ARG A 134 1.72 1.95 10.25
C ARG A 134 1.95 3.06 9.22
N GLN A 135 1.01 3.25 8.29
CA GLN A 135 1.07 4.31 7.29
C GLN A 135 1.08 5.69 7.95
N ARG A 136 0.15 5.95 8.89
CA ARG A 136 0.04 7.21 9.62
C ARG A 136 1.33 7.54 10.37
N ARG A 137 1.86 6.59 11.16
CA ARG A 137 3.13 6.78 11.88
C ARG A 137 4.29 7.13 10.96
N PHE A 138 4.34 6.51 9.78
CA PHE A 138 5.41 6.77 8.82
C PHE A 138 5.32 8.16 8.20
N TRP A 139 4.11 8.62 7.86
CA TRP A 139 3.91 9.99 7.39
C TRP A 139 4.30 11.01 8.47
N ILE A 140 3.90 10.79 9.72
CA ILE A 140 4.31 11.63 10.86
C ILE A 140 5.84 11.67 10.96
N LYS A 141 6.51 10.52 10.88
CA LYS A 141 7.97 10.44 10.90
C LYS A 141 8.61 11.32 9.82
N LEU A 142 8.15 11.24 8.57
CA LEU A 142 8.68 12.06 7.47
C LEU A 142 8.46 13.56 7.69
N PHE A 143 7.32 13.94 8.26
CA PHE A 143 7.05 15.33 8.62
C PHE A 143 7.97 15.83 9.74
N THR A 144 8.17 15.02 10.78
CA THR A 144 9.06 15.34 11.90
C THR A 144 10.50 15.50 11.41
N GLU A 145 11.03 14.51 10.69
CA GLU A 145 12.39 14.57 10.14
C GLU A 145 12.57 15.71 9.14
N GLY A 146 11.56 15.95 8.28
CA GLY A 146 11.57 17.06 7.34
C GLY A 146 11.58 18.43 8.03
N LYS A 147 10.91 18.56 9.18
CA LYS A 147 10.93 19.78 9.99
C LYS A 147 12.27 19.97 10.69
N GLU A 148 12.84 18.91 11.27
CA GLU A 148 14.18 18.92 11.88
C GLU A 148 15.28 19.32 10.88
N LEU A 149 15.12 18.96 9.60
CA LEU A 149 16.03 19.32 8.51
C LEU A 149 15.71 20.67 7.83
N GLY A 150 14.65 21.37 8.25
CA GLY A 150 14.24 22.66 7.67
C GLY A 150 13.61 22.56 6.27
N GLU A 151 13.16 21.38 5.86
CA GLU A 151 12.43 21.17 4.58
C GLU A 151 10.94 21.46 4.70
N ILE A 152 10.36 21.14 5.87
CA ILE A 152 8.96 21.35 6.24
C ILE A 152 8.88 22.57 7.15
N ARG A 153 7.87 23.42 6.96
CA ARG A 153 7.73 24.63 7.79
C ARG A 153 7.49 24.30 9.26
N ASP A 154 8.00 25.17 10.14
CA ASP A 154 7.88 25.00 11.58
C ASP A 154 6.45 25.19 12.12
N ASP A 155 5.59 25.90 11.40
CA ASP A 155 4.21 26.20 11.79
C ASP A 155 3.23 25.05 11.53
N ILE A 156 3.69 23.95 10.93
CA ILE A 156 2.83 22.83 10.55
C ILE A 156 2.41 22.00 11.78
N PRO A 157 1.11 21.87 12.08
CA PRO A 157 0.61 20.89 13.04
C PRO A 157 0.69 19.50 12.40
N ILE A 158 1.76 18.75 12.70
CA ILE A 158 2.14 17.52 11.97
C ILE A 158 0.99 16.50 11.96
N GLU A 159 0.44 16.14 13.11
CA GLU A 159 -0.57 15.08 13.19
C GLU A 159 -1.85 15.43 12.42
N GLU A 160 -2.39 16.63 12.63
CA GLU A 160 -3.59 17.12 11.94
C GLU A 160 -3.37 17.22 10.42
N THR A 161 -2.18 17.66 10.03
CA THR A 161 -1.79 17.77 8.61
C THR A 161 -1.73 16.38 7.99
N VAL A 162 -1.07 15.41 8.64
CA VAL A 162 -1.00 14.03 8.16
C VAL A 162 -2.40 13.42 8.03
N ASP A 163 -3.27 13.60 9.03
CA ASP A 163 -4.63 13.07 8.99
C ASP A 163 -5.43 13.66 7.83
N ARG A 164 -5.35 14.98 7.61
CA ARG A 164 -5.98 15.64 6.46
C ARG A 164 -5.44 15.12 5.14
N MET A 165 -4.12 14.99 5.00
CA MET A 165 -3.52 14.52 3.75
C MET A 165 -3.90 13.08 3.45
N LEU A 166 -3.95 12.20 4.47
CA LEU A 166 -4.39 10.82 4.31
C LEU A 166 -5.84 10.74 3.84
N VAL A 167 -6.73 11.62 4.32
CA VAL A 167 -8.09 11.73 3.81
C VAL A 167 -8.09 12.15 2.34
N GLU A 168 -7.31 13.19 1.98
CA GLU A 168 -7.27 13.74 0.63
C GLU A 168 -6.74 12.72 -0.40
N VAL A 169 -5.60 12.06 -0.11
CA VAL A 169 -5.03 11.06 -1.04
C VAL A 169 -5.94 9.85 -1.24
N HIS A 170 -6.61 9.36 -0.19
CA HIS A 170 -7.57 8.26 -0.31
C HIS A 170 -8.85 8.71 -1.05
N GLY A 171 -9.33 9.92 -0.79
CA GLY A 171 -10.45 10.51 -1.52
C GLY A 171 -10.19 10.58 -3.02
N HIS A 172 -8.97 10.98 -3.41
CA HIS A 172 -8.56 10.99 -4.81
C HIS A 172 -8.56 9.61 -5.46
N ILE A 173 -8.17 8.54 -4.75
CA ILE A 173 -8.26 7.17 -5.28
C ILE A 173 -9.72 6.85 -5.63
N ILE A 174 -10.64 7.09 -4.70
CA ILE A 174 -12.07 6.82 -4.91
C ILE A 174 -12.59 7.57 -6.13
N LEU A 175 -12.33 8.88 -6.23
CA LEU A 175 -12.82 9.70 -7.33
C LEU A 175 -12.24 9.26 -8.69
N GLN A 176 -10.97 8.86 -8.73
CA GLN A 176 -10.32 8.35 -9.94
C GLN A 176 -10.91 7.00 -10.39
N LEU A 177 -11.33 6.14 -9.45
CA LEU A 177 -12.00 4.87 -9.74
C LEU A 177 -13.47 5.07 -10.15
N VAL A 178 -14.18 6.02 -9.54
CA VAL A 178 -15.58 6.35 -9.85
C VAL A 178 -15.71 6.98 -11.24
N LYS A 179 -14.79 7.87 -11.63
CA LYS A 179 -14.80 8.51 -12.95
C LYS A 179 -13.45 8.34 -13.67
N PRO A 180 -13.15 7.16 -14.22
CA PRO A 180 -11.84 6.89 -14.79
C PRO A 180 -11.58 7.74 -16.04
N SER A 181 -10.70 8.74 -15.92
CA SER A 181 -10.31 9.59 -17.04
C SER A 181 -8.91 10.19 -16.84
N PRO A 182 -8.20 10.57 -17.93
CA PRO A 182 -6.94 11.29 -17.82
C PRO A 182 -7.06 12.56 -16.98
N ARG A 183 -8.17 13.31 -17.12
CA ARG A 183 -8.43 14.53 -16.35
C ARG A 183 -8.51 14.26 -14.85
N MET A 184 -9.21 13.21 -14.42
CA MET A 184 -9.31 12.89 -12.99
C MET A 184 -7.94 12.52 -12.37
N ARG A 185 -7.09 11.82 -13.13
CA ARG A 185 -5.72 11.48 -12.68
C ARG A 185 -4.82 12.72 -12.61
N MET A 186 -4.94 13.62 -13.58
CA MET A 186 -4.23 14.89 -13.59
C MET A 186 -4.65 15.77 -12.40
N ASN A 187 -5.95 15.91 -12.15
CA ASN A 187 -6.47 16.66 -11.02
C ASN A 187 -5.96 16.10 -9.68
N ALA A 188 -5.95 14.77 -9.51
CA ALA A 188 -5.40 14.14 -8.31
C ALA A 188 -3.90 14.46 -8.14
N ARG A 189 -3.11 14.35 -9.21
CA ARG A 189 -1.68 14.68 -9.18
C ARG A 189 -1.42 16.14 -8.83
N GLU A 190 -2.20 17.07 -9.38
CA GLU A 190 -2.08 18.50 -9.10
C GLU A 190 -2.47 18.85 -7.66
N ALA A 191 -3.58 18.29 -7.17
CA ALA A 191 -4.03 18.48 -5.78
C ALA A 191 -2.98 17.95 -4.79
N ILE A 192 -2.50 16.72 -5.01
CA ILE A 192 -1.47 16.12 -4.16
C ILE A 192 -0.18 16.95 -4.14
N ASN A 193 0.30 17.42 -5.30
CA ASN A 193 1.48 18.28 -5.34
C ASN A 193 1.26 19.57 -4.55
N ARG A 194 0.12 20.25 -4.75
CA ARG A 194 -0.22 21.48 -4.04
C ARG A 194 -0.27 21.29 -2.54
N MET A 195 -0.94 20.23 -2.08
CA MET A 195 -1.05 19.86 -0.68
C MET A 195 0.32 19.65 -0.03
N ILE A 196 1.31 19.10 -0.75
CA ILE A 196 2.69 18.99 -0.27
C ILE A 196 3.40 20.34 -0.32
N ASP A 197 3.31 21.07 -1.43
CA ASP A 197 3.96 22.38 -1.59
C ASP A 197 3.55 23.36 -0.47
N GLU A 198 2.30 23.26 -0.01
CA GLU A 198 1.75 24.01 1.11
C GLU A 198 2.38 23.67 2.47
N THR A 199 3.15 22.58 2.61
CA THR A 199 3.87 22.23 3.85
C THR A 199 5.36 22.55 3.81
N LEU A 200 5.92 22.74 2.62
CA LEU A 200 7.35 22.97 2.43
C LEU A 200 7.76 24.41 2.78
N VAL A 201 9.01 24.55 3.23
CA VAL A 201 9.68 25.84 3.28
C VAL A 201 9.85 26.35 1.85
N LYS A 202 9.43 27.60 1.59
CA LYS A 202 9.62 28.21 0.27
C LYS A 202 11.11 28.53 0.08
N PRO A 203 11.67 28.30 -1.12
CA PRO A 203 13.04 28.69 -1.44
C PRO A 203 13.24 30.20 -1.32
#